data_AF-A0A7V2RHR0-F1
#
_entry.id   AF-A0A7V2RHR0-F1
#
_cell.length_a   1.000
_cell.length_b   1.000
_cell.length_c   1.000
_cell.angle_alpha   90.00
_cell.angle_beta   90.00
_cell.angle_gamma   90.00
#
_symmetry.space_group_name_H-M   'P 1'
#
loop_
_entity.id
_entity.type
_entity.pdbx_description
1 polymer ?
#
loop_
_entity_poly.entity_id
_entity_poly.type
_entity_poly.pdbx_seq_one_letter_code
_entity_poly.pdbx_strand_id
1 'polypeptide(L)'
;MDIFLFILVIIGMVGVFYLLTRWEKRTKNTYKEKAANLLLASDPDPKEVRDTIKNLRLYAGRFFKDKEAIRLLTELQDKHGHLLI
;
A
#
# COMPACT_ATOMS: atom_id res chain seq x y z
N MET A 1 11.19 7.85 40.68
CA MET A 1 11.75 8.04 39.32
C MET A 1 10.98 7.26 38.25
N ASP A 2 10.05 6.40 38.65
CA ASP A 2 9.39 5.40 37.81
C ASP A 2 8.30 5.98 36.89
N ILE A 3 7.57 7.00 37.36
CA ILE A 3 6.49 7.65 36.59
C ILE A 3 7.05 8.41 35.38
N PHE A 4 8.19 9.08 35.52
CA PHE A 4 8.83 9.81 34.40
C PHE A 4 9.35 8.85 33.32
N LEU A 5 9.95 7.73 33.72
CA LEU A 5 10.41 6.68 32.80
C LEU A 5 9.23 6.04 32.06
N PHE A 6 8.12 5.78 32.76
CA PHE A 6 6.90 5.23 32.16
C PHE A 6 6.27 6.16 31.13
N ILE A 7 6.18 7.46 31.43
CA ILE A 7 5.68 8.47 30.48
C ILE A 7 6.58 8.56 29.25
N LEU A 8 7.91 8.52 29.42
CA LEU A 8 8.86 8.59 28.32
C LEU A 8 8.77 7.36 27.40
N VAL A 9 8.54 6.16 27.97
CA VAL A 9 8.29 4.94 27.20
C VAL A 9 6.99 5.04 26.38
N ILE A 10 5.91 5.56 26.96
CA ILE A 10 4.64 5.75 26.25
C ILE A 10 4.80 6.75 25.10
N ILE A 11 5.46 7.89 25.34
CA ILE A 11 5.72 8.89 24.29
C ILE A 11 6.60 8.29 23.19
N GLY A 12 7.63 7.51 23.54
CA GLY A 12 8.46 6.79 22.60
C GLY A 12 7.64 5.82 21.74
N MET A 13 6.75 5.03 22.34
CA MET A 13 5.87 4.10 21.63
C MET A 13 4.91 4.83 20.68
N VAL A 14 4.30 5.92 21.12
CA VAL A 14 3.40 6.74 20.27
C VAL A 14 4.18 7.36 19.11
N GLY A 15 5.40 7.84 19.34
CA GLY A 15 6.28 8.36 18.29
C GLY A 15 6.66 7.30 17.25
N VAL A 16 7.02 6.09 17.70
CA VAL A 16 7.31 4.95 16.82
C VAL A 16 6.06 4.54 16.02
N PHE A 17 4.90 4.49 16.65
CA PHE A 17 3.64 4.18 15.98
C PHE A 17 3.26 5.24 14.93
N TYR A 18 3.47 6.52 15.24
CA TYR A 18 3.28 7.62 14.29
C TYR A 18 4.23 7.49 13.09
N LEU A 19 5.49 7.14 13.31
CA LEU A 19 6.43 6.89 12.23
C LEU A 19 6.01 5.69 11.38
N LEU A 20 5.64 4.56 11.99
CA LEU A 20 5.17 3.38 11.26
C LEU A 20 3.98 3.70 10.35
N THR A 21 2.95 4.38 10.87
CA THR A 21 1.77 4.78 10.09
C THR A 21 2.09 5.80 8.99
N ARG A 22 3.07 6.69 9.21
CA ARG A 22 3.58 7.64 8.20
C ARG A 22 4.26 6.90 7.05
N TRP A 23 5.10 5.93 7.36
CA TRP A 23 5.79 5.10 6.37
C TRP A 23 4.79 4.28 5.57
N GLU A 24 3.82 3.66 6.26
CA GLU A 24 2.77 2.88 5.63
C GLU A 24 1.94 3.69 4.61
N LYS A 25 1.59 4.95 4.95
CA LYS A 25 0.93 5.88 4.02
C LYS A 25 1.78 6.18 2.80
N ARG A 26 3.10 6.35 2.95
CA ARG A 26 4.00 6.59 1.82
C ARG A 26 4.05 5.37 0.91
N THR A 27 4.29 4.19 1.46
CA THR A 27 4.38 2.94 0.69
C THR A 27 3.09 2.68 -0.08
N LYS A 28 1.94 2.88 0.57
CA LYS A 28 0.63 2.78 -0.06
C LYS A 28 0.47 3.73 -1.24
N ASN A 29 0.85 5.00 -1.10
CA ASN A 29 0.80 5.97 -2.20
C ASN A 29 1.71 5.55 -3.35
N THR A 30 2.92 5.06 -3.06
CA THR A 30 3.84 4.55 -4.09
C THR A 30 3.24 3.39 -4.87
N TYR A 31 2.52 2.48 -4.23
CA TYR A 31 1.84 1.38 -4.94
C TYR A 31 0.67 1.86 -5.79
N LYS A 32 -0.09 2.86 -5.32
CA LYS A 32 -1.16 3.48 -6.13
C LYS A 32 -0.60 4.17 -7.38
N GLU A 33 0.49 4.91 -7.21
CA GLU A 33 1.16 5.61 -8.30
C GLU A 33 1.77 4.62 -9.30
N LYS A 34 2.43 3.56 -8.82
CA LYS A 34 2.89 2.46 -9.68
C LYS A 34 1.74 1.82 -10.47
N ALA A 35 0.60 1.57 -9.83
CA ALA A 35 -0.57 1.04 -10.53
C ALA A 35 -1.11 1.97 -11.61
N ALA A 36 -1.20 3.27 -11.31
CA ALA A 36 -1.61 4.26 -12.31
C ALA A 36 -0.63 4.30 -13.50
N ASN A 37 0.68 4.23 -13.23
CA ASN A 37 1.70 4.18 -14.29
C ASN A 37 1.60 2.91 -15.14
N LEU A 38 1.38 1.75 -14.53
CA LEU A 38 1.18 0.47 -15.24
C LEU A 38 -0.13 0.46 -16.04
N LEU A 39 -1.16 1.18 -15.59
CA LEU A 39 -2.39 1.37 -16.35
C LEU A 39 -2.17 2.28 -17.57
N LEU A 40 -1.27 3.26 -17.51
CA LEU A 40 -0.94 4.13 -18.64
C LEU A 40 0.07 3.48 -19.61
N ALA A 41 0.90 2.55 -19.11
CA ALA A 41 1.85 1.82 -19.93
C ALA A 41 1.13 0.97 -21.01
N SER A 42 1.66 1.03 -22.23
CA SER A 42 1.14 0.27 -23.37
C SER A 42 1.56 -1.20 -23.33
N ASP A 43 2.74 -1.49 -22.76
CA ASP A 43 3.28 -2.85 -22.63
C ASP A 43 4.05 -2.98 -21.29
N PRO A 44 3.33 -3.11 -20.16
CA PRO A 44 3.95 -3.27 -18.85
C PRO A 44 4.45 -4.70 -18.62
N ASP A 45 5.56 -4.82 -17.88
CA ASP A 45 6.09 -6.13 -17.48
C ASP A 45 5.05 -6.92 -16.66
N PRO A 46 4.63 -8.13 -17.10
CA PRO A 46 3.70 -8.98 -16.38
C PRO A 46 4.08 -9.19 -14.90
N LYS A 47 5.39 -9.24 -14.61
CA LYS A 47 5.90 -9.42 -13.26
C LYS A 47 5.60 -8.19 -12.39
N GLU A 48 5.82 -6.99 -12.91
CA GLU A 48 5.52 -5.74 -12.21
C GLU A 48 4.03 -5.55 -11.98
N VAL A 49 3.20 -5.92 -12.97
CA VAL A 49 1.74 -5.91 -12.85
C VAL A 49 1.30 -6.85 -11.72
N ARG A 50 1.81 -8.09 -11.71
CA ARG A 50 1.46 -9.09 -10.70
C ARG A 50 1.88 -8.66 -9.29
N ASP A 51 3.10 -8.14 -9.13
CA ASP A 51 3.59 -7.65 -7.84
C ASP A 51 2.79 -6.44 -7.36
N THR A 52 2.45 -5.52 -8.26
CA THR A 52 1.64 -4.34 -7.93
C THR A 52 0.23 -4.72 -7.52
N ILE A 53 -0.42 -5.66 -8.24
CA ILE A 53 -1.74 -6.20 -7.85
C ILE A 53 -1.67 -6.89 -6.49
N LYS A 54 -0.64 -7.71 -6.22
CA LYS A 54 -0.48 -8.38 -4.92
C LYS A 54 -0.36 -7.36 -3.78
N ASN A 55 0.42 -6.30 -3.97
CA ASN A 55 0.58 -5.24 -2.99
C ASN A 55 -0.71 -4.43 -2.80
N LEU A 56 -1.40 -4.06 -3.89
CA LEU A 56 -2.71 -3.39 -3.80
C LEU A 56 -3.77 -4.25 -3.12
N ARG A 57 -3.74 -5.57 -3.29
CA ARG A 57 -4.68 -6.49 -2.65
C ARG A 57 -4.59 -6.44 -1.12
N LEU A 58 -3.40 -6.20 -0.57
CA LEU A 58 -3.22 -6.01 0.87
C LEU A 58 -4.00 -4.77 1.37
N TYR A 59 -3.98 -3.67 0.58
CA TYR A 59 -4.65 -2.41 0.90
C TYR A 59 -6.13 -2.35 0.45
N ALA A 60 -6.51 -3.15 -0.54
CA ALA A 60 -7.88 -3.37 -0.96
C ALA A 60 -8.61 -4.36 -0.04
N GLY A 61 -7.86 -5.09 0.80
CA GLY A 61 -8.38 -6.07 1.74
C GLY A 61 -9.20 -5.47 2.89
N ARG A 62 -9.75 -6.38 3.71
CA ARG A 62 -10.74 -6.09 4.76
C ARG A 62 -10.28 -5.06 5.81
N PHE A 63 -8.97 -4.93 6.02
CA PHE A 63 -8.36 -4.06 7.03
C PHE A 63 -8.29 -2.59 6.62
N PHE A 64 -7.94 -2.30 5.37
CA PHE A 64 -7.74 -0.91 4.91
C PHE A 64 -8.94 -0.36 4.13
N LYS A 65 -9.69 -1.23 3.42
CA LYS A 65 -10.86 -0.89 2.61
C LYS A 65 -10.67 0.37 1.76
N ASP A 66 -9.47 0.56 1.20
CA ASP A 66 -9.20 1.74 0.41
C ASP A 66 -9.91 1.63 -0.94
N LYS A 67 -10.93 2.48 -1.15
CA LYS A 67 -11.75 2.49 -2.36
C LYS A 67 -10.93 2.70 -3.62
N GLU A 68 -9.88 3.52 -3.55
CA GLU A 68 -9.01 3.82 -4.68
C GLU A 68 -8.09 2.64 -4.98
N ALA A 69 -7.58 1.94 -3.95
CA ALA A 69 -6.82 0.71 -4.13
C ALA A 69 -7.67 -0.41 -4.77
N ILE A 70 -8.93 -0.54 -4.35
CA ILE A 70 -9.88 -1.49 -4.95
C ILE A 70 -10.10 -1.15 -6.43
N ARG A 71 -10.38 0.13 -6.74
CA ARG A 71 -10.59 0.59 -8.11
C ARG A 71 -9.38 0.31 -9.00
N LEU A 72 -8.18 0.72 -8.56
CA LEU A 72 -6.93 0.50 -9.30
C LEU A 72 -6.65 -0.99 -9.51
N LEU A 73 -6.94 -1.82 -8.51
CA LEU A 73 -6.78 -3.27 -8.63
C LEU A 73 -7.74 -3.87 -9.66
N THR A 74 -9.00 -3.44 -9.68
CA THR A 74 -9.97 -3.89 -10.69
C THR A 74 -9.58 -3.42 -12.08
N GLU A 75 -9.20 -2.15 -12.27
CA GLU A 75 -8.76 -1.62 -13.56
C GLU A 75 -7.50 -2.34 -14.07
N LEU A 76 -6.54 -2.65 -13.18
CA LEU A 76 -5.32 -3.40 -13.54
C LEU A 76 -5.64 -4.84 -13.96
N GLN A 77 -6.55 -5.50 -13.24
CA GLN A 77 -6.98 -6.86 -13.58
C GLN A 77 -7.77 -6.91 -14.89
N ASP A 78 -8.58 -5.90 -15.17
CA ASP A 78 -9.37 -5.85 -16.41
C ASP A 78 -8.47 -5.61 -17.62
N LYS A 79 -7.55 -4.63 -17.53
CA LYS A 79 -6.65 -4.27 -18.62
C LYS A 79 -5.55 -5.30 -18.86
N HIS A 80 -4.93 -5.79 -17.77
CA HIS A 80 -3.72 -6.62 -17.82
C HIS A 80 -3.93 -8.02 -17.26
N GLY A 81 -5.17 -8.43 -16.99
CA GLY A 81 -5.48 -9.78 -16.50
C GLY A 81 -5.03 -10.89 -17.43
N HIS A 82 -4.96 -10.60 -18.74
CA HIS A 82 -4.42 -11.51 -19.75
C HIS A 82 -2.91 -11.80 -19.56
N LEU A 83 -2.15 -10.90 -18.93
CA LEU A 83 -0.73 -11.07 -18.61
C LEU A 83 -0.50 -11.92 -17.35
N LEU A 84 -1.56 -12.27 -16.62
CA LEU A 84 -1.51 -13.02 -15.36
C LEU A 84 -1.83 -14.51 -15.52
N ILE A 85 -2.14 -14.97 -16.74
CA ILE A 85 -2.54 -16.33 -17.10
C ILE A 85 -1.33 -17.15 -17.55
#